data_AF-A0A1E7HU80-F1
#
_entry.id   AF-A0A1E7HU80-F1
#
_cell.length_a   1.000
_cell.length_b   1.000
_cell.length_c   1.000
_cell.angle_alpha   90.00
_cell.angle_beta   90.00
_cell.angle_gamma   90.00
#
_symmetry.space_group_name_H-M   'P 1'
#
loop_
_entity.id
_entity.type
_entity.pdbx_description
1 polymer ?
#
loop_
_entity_poly.entity_id
_entity_poly.type
_entity_poly.pdbx_seq_one_letter_code
_entity_poly.pdbx_strand_id
1 'polypeptide(L)'
;MLLLVAGLVWGSGCLTGCVGPAPGDSPLATATGSLPDASQELPLLASWSGDFPVAQLDLLPVGQRQSSVGYLGDMDAFAAVWPVLQPGQDLPEVDFVSQLVVFSRNVNFYNRTAIFKVTLKEGTAEVMAMETMSAMPIEDTVVMALAVIPRAGVRFITSGDERIAVP
;
A
#
# COMPACT_ATOMS: atom_id res chain seq x y z
N MET A 1 -73.31 4.78 -19.28
CA MET A 1 -73.96 5.18 -18.01
C MET A 1 -73.12 6.32 -17.45
N LEU A 2 -73.16 7.50 -18.07
CA LEU A 2 -74.08 8.64 -17.89
C LEU A 2 -73.98 9.29 -16.49
N LEU A 3 -73.94 10.64 -16.49
CA LEU A 3 -73.84 11.63 -15.39
C LEU A 3 -72.39 11.99 -14.99
N LEU A 4 -71.79 13.14 -15.32
CA LEU A 4 -72.26 14.52 -15.57
C LEU A 4 -72.83 15.18 -14.31
N VAL A 5 -72.02 15.98 -13.59
CA VAL A 5 -72.48 17.18 -12.87
C VAL A 5 -71.34 18.22 -12.82
N ALA A 6 -71.65 19.39 -13.39
CA ALA A 6 -70.88 20.63 -13.32
C ALA A 6 -71.13 21.35 -11.97
N GLY A 7 -70.20 22.22 -11.57
CA GLY A 7 -70.43 23.11 -10.43
C GLY A 7 -69.33 24.16 -10.28
N LEU A 8 -69.47 25.27 -10.99
CA LEU A 8 -68.69 26.49 -10.84
C LEU A 8 -69.32 27.34 -9.71
N VAL A 9 -68.57 27.70 -8.67
CA VAL A 9 -68.94 28.82 -7.77
C VAL A 9 -67.67 29.56 -7.35
N TRP A 10 -67.64 30.85 -7.68
CA TRP A 10 -66.73 31.88 -7.15
C TRP A 10 -67.11 32.25 -5.70
N GLY A 11 -66.12 32.55 -4.86
CA GLY A 11 -66.36 33.14 -3.56
C GLY A 11 -65.07 33.63 -2.89
N SER A 12 -64.78 34.91 -3.06
CA SER A 12 -63.77 35.70 -2.35
C SER A 12 -63.91 35.66 -0.83
N GLY A 13 -62.80 35.76 -0.08
CA GLY A 13 -62.90 36.02 1.35
C GLY A 13 -61.63 35.85 2.18
N CYS A 14 -60.73 36.82 2.05
CA CYS A 14 -59.80 37.37 3.04
C CYS A 14 -59.64 36.75 4.45
N LEU A 15 -58.35 36.67 4.83
CA LEU A 15 -57.72 37.01 6.12
C LEU A 15 -57.44 35.92 7.17
N THR A 16 -56.18 36.01 7.62
CA THR A 16 -55.63 35.67 8.95
C THR A 16 -55.44 34.20 9.30
N GLY A 17 -54.18 33.86 9.60
CA GLY A 17 -53.89 32.77 10.54
C GLY A 17 -52.69 31.93 10.15
N CYS A 18 -51.62 32.08 10.91
CA CYS A 18 -50.38 31.32 10.88
C CYS A 18 -50.58 29.80 10.76
N VAL A 19 -49.68 29.12 10.05
CA VAL A 19 -48.98 27.87 10.44
C VAL A 19 -48.24 27.38 9.18
N GLY A 20 -46.90 27.30 9.27
CA GLY A 20 -46.06 26.85 8.17
C GLY A 20 -46.23 25.36 7.88
N PRO A 21 -46.18 24.91 6.62
CA PRO A 21 -46.04 23.50 6.29
C PRO A 21 -44.57 23.13 6.12
N ALA A 22 -44.24 21.96 6.67
CA ALA A 22 -42.95 21.30 6.61
C ALA A 22 -42.47 21.05 5.17
N PRO A 23 -41.16 21.18 4.88
CA PRO A 23 -40.53 20.39 3.83
C PRO A 23 -40.37 18.96 4.40
N GLY A 24 -40.96 17.94 3.82
CA GLY A 24 -40.84 17.62 2.41
C GLY A 24 -39.68 16.64 2.26
N ASP A 25 -39.99 15.38 2.54
CA ASP A 25 -39.30 14.14 2.17
C ASP A 25 -37.94 14.31 1.45
N SER A 26 -36.86 14.30 2.23
CA SER A 26 -35.53 13.97 1.70
C SER A 26 -35.34 12.47 1.86
N PRO A 27 -35.25 11.67 0.79
CA PRO A 27 -34.81 10.29 0.94
C PRO A 27 -33.37 10.36 1.47
N LEU A 28 -33.21 9.89 2.71
CA LEU A 28 -31.94 9.57 3.33
C LEU A 28 -31.14 8.73 2.33
N ALA A 29 -30.21 9.38 1.63
CA ALA A 29 -29.13 8.70 0.96
C ALA A 29 -28.44 7.89 2.05
N THR A 30 -28.60 6.58 1.99
CA THR A 30 -27.85 5.63 2.78
C THR A 30 -26.38 5.93 2.53
N ALA A 31 -25.76 6.63 3.48
CA ALA A 31 -24.32 6.67 3.55
C ALA A 31 -23.89 5.23 3.83
N THR A 32 -23.60 4.48 2.78
CA THR A 32 -22.70 3.34 2.86
C THR A 32 -21.39 3.92 3.34
N GLY A 33 -21.24 4.01 4.67
CA GLY A 33 -19.95 4.14 5.30
C GLY A 33 -19.16 2.94 4.84
N SER A 34 -18.27 3.14 3.86
CA SER A 34 -17.13 2.26 3.73
C SER A 34 -16.46 2.30 5.09
N LEU A 35 -16.45 1.16 5.79
CA LEU A 35 -15.55 0.96 6.92
C LEU A 35 -14.18 1.42 6.42
N PRO A 36 -13.45 2.29 7.15
CA PRO A 36 -12.07 2.54 6.80
C PRO A 36 -11.39 1.17 6.82
N ASP A 37 -11.06 0.71 5.63
CA ASP A 37 -10.21 -0.45 5.43
C ASP A 37 -8.92 -0.10 6.17
N ALA A 38 -8.77 -0.64 7.38
CA ALA A 38 -7.88 -0.08 8.39
C ALA A 38 -6.44 -0.40 8.02
N SER A 39 -5.87 0.41 7.13
CA SER A 39 -4.46 0.37 6.79
C SER A 39 -3.65 0.89 7.97
N GLN A 40 -2.73 0.07 8.46
CA GLN A 40 -1.81 0.43 9.52
C GLN A 40 -0.44 0.73 8.91
N GLU A 41 0.15 1.88 9.23
CA GLU A 41 1.55 2.13 8.89
C GLU A 41 2.47 1.30 9.80
N LEU A 42 3.37 0.52 9.20
CA LEU A 42 4.37 -0.25 9.92
C LEU A 42 5.63 0.62 10.13
N PRO A 43 6.19 0.66 11.35
CA PRO A 43 7.43 1.38 11.58
C PRO A 43 8.58 0.73 10.82
N LEU A 44 9.42 1.55 10.19
CA LEU A 44 10.69 1.11 9.64
C LEU A 44 11.72 1.14 10.77
N LEU A 45 12.09 -0.04 11.27
CA LEU A 45 13.02 -0.17 12.40
C LEU A 45 14.45 0.17 11.98
N ALA A 46 14.79 -0.17 10.74
CA ALA A 46 16.02 0.21 10.08
C ALA A 46 15.81 0.20 8.57
N SER A 47 16.62 0.97 7.83
CA SER A 47 16.59 0.98 6.37
C SER A 47 17.98 1.25 5.79
N TRP A 48 18.24 0.64 4.64
CA TRP A 48 19.50 0.76 3.92
C TRP A 48 19.23 0.78 2.41
N SER A 49 20.14 1.37 1.66
CA SER A 49 20.13 1.34 0.20
C SER A 49 21.56 1.24 -0.29
N GLY A 50 21.76 0.51 -1.38
CA GLY A 50 23.09 0.29 -1.94
C GLY A 50 23.05 -0.32 -3.33
N ASP A 51 24.21 -0.29 -3.98
CA ASP A 51 24.42 -0.96 -5.25
C ASP A 51 24.51 -2.48 -5.00
N PHE A 52 23.83 -3.24 -5.85
CA PHE A 52 23.77 -4.69 -5.78
C PHE A 52 24.10 -5.27 -7.17
N PRO A 53 25.14 -6.10 -7.30
CA PRO A 53 25.54 -6.66 -8.59
C PRO A 53 24.48 -7.59 -9.18
N VAL A 54 24.22 -7.45 -10.48
CA VAL A 54 23.33 -8.33 -11.25
C VAL A 54 23.84 -9.78 -11.24
N ALA A 55 25.16 -9.97 -11.23
CA ALA A 55 25.77 -11.30 -11.13
C ALA A 55 25.50 -12.00 -9.78
N GLN A 56 25.01 -11.28 -8.77
CA GLN A 56 24.77 -11.81 -7.42
C GLN A 56 23.29 -11.88 -7.06
N LEU A 57 22.37 -11.69 -8.03
CA LEU A 57 20.92 -11.83 -7.80
C LEU A 57 20.52 -13.22 -7.33
N ASP A 58 21.35 -14.23 -7.57
CA ASP A 58 21.12 -15.60 -7.11
C ASP A 58 21.19 -15.77 -5.58
N LEU A 59 21.76 -14.78 -4.86
CA LEU A 59 21.73 -14.72 -3.40
C LEU A 59 20.33 -14.41 -2.85
N LEU A 60 19.46 -13.80 -3.65
CA LEU A 60 18.07 -13.55 -3.25
C LEU A 60 17.27 -14.86 -3.27
N PRO A 61 16.22 -14.96 -2.41
CA PRO A 61 15.37 -16.15 -2.36
C PRO A 61 14.82 -16.54 -3.73
N VAL A 62 14.78 -17.85 -3.97
CA VAL A 62 14.27 -18.43 -5.21
C VAL A 62 12.81 -17.98 -5.40
N GLY A 63 12.49 -17.53 -6.62
CA GLY A 63 11.17 -16.97 -6.96
C GLY A 63 11.03 -15.46 -6.78
N GLN A 64 11.97 -14.79 -6.10
CA GLN A 64 11.97 -13.33 -5.91
C GLN A 64 13.11 -12.64 -6.71
N ARG A 65 13.98 -13.41 -7.35
CA ARG A 65 15.17 -12.94 -8.08
C ARG A 65 14.89 -12.09 -9.31
N GLN A 66 13.66 -12.07 -9.81
CA GLN A 66 13.24 -11.22 -10.93
C GLN A 66 12.17 -10.21 -10.51
N SER A 67 11.77 -10.22 -9.24
CA SER A 67 10.77 -9.30 -8.70
C SER A 67 11.40 -7.99 -8.29
N SER A 68 10.64 -6.91 -8.41
CA SER A 68 10.97 -5.58 -7.89
C SER A 68 10.90 -5.51 -6.37
N VAL A 69 10.10 -6.36 -5.75
CA VAL A 69 9.92 -6.44 -4.29
C VAL A 69 10.19 -7.85 -3.78
N GLY A 70 10.53 -7.98 -2.50
CA GLY A 70 10.64 -9.27 -1.84
C GLY A 70 10.99 -9.17 -0.36
N TYR A 71 11.39 -10.29 0.24
CA TYR A 71 11.80 -10.37 1.63
C TYR A 71 12.93 -11.37 1.87
N LEU A 72 13.64 -11.17 2.97
CA LEU A 72 14.59 -12.10 3.55
C LEU A 72 14.00 -12.56 4.90
N GLY A 73 13.67 -13.85 4.98
CA GLY A 73 12.87 -14.42 6.07
C GLY A 73 13.67 -14.97 7.25
N ASP A 74 14.99 -15.05 7.09
CA ASP A 74 15.91 -15.63 8.06
C ASP A 74 17.28 -14.95 8.00
N MET A 75 18.07 -15.22 9.05
CA MET A 75 19.40 -14.64 9.20
C MET A 75 20.37 -15.12 8.11
N ASP A 76 20.23 -16.36 7.62
CA ASP A 76 21.15 -16.92 6.63
C ASP A 76 21.01 -16.18 5.29
N ALA A 77 19.78 -15.92 4.85
CA ALA A 77 19.50 -15.12 3.65
C ALA A 77 19.97 -13.68 3.80
N PHE A 78 19.77 -13.07 4.99
CA PHE A 78 20.23 -11.72 5.24
C PHE A 78 21.76 -11.60 5.28
N ALA A 79 22.44 -12.53 5.96
CA ALA A 79 23.90 -12.58 6.04
C ALA A 79 24.55 -12.85 4.67
N ALA A 80 23.88 -13.55 3.75
CA ALA A 80 24.36 -13.74 2.39
C ALA A 80 24.29 -12.45 1.55
N VAL A 81 23.21 -11.68 1.72
CA VAL A 81 22.96 -10.45 0.93
C VAL A 81 23.74 -9.25 1.48
N TRP A 82 23.87 -9.14 2.81
CA TRP A 82 24.46 -7.98 3.49
C TRP A 82 25.87 -7.57 3.01
N PRO A 83 26.88 -8.45 2.96
CA PRO A 83 28.24 -8.05 2.60
C PRO A 83 28.37 -7.54 1.15
N VAL A 84 27.40 -7.90 0.31
CA VAL A 84 27.33 -7.46 -1.10
C VAL A 84 26.72 -6.08 -1.19
N LEU A 85 25.65 -5.84 -0.42
CA LEU A 85 24.93 -4.57 -0.40
C LEU A 85 25.67 -3.47 0.37
N GLN A 86 26.27 -3.83 1.50
CA GLN A 86 26.95 -2.92 2.43
C GLN A 86 28.37 -3.43 2.72
N PRO A 87 29.27 -3.38 1.72
CA PRO A 87 30.62 -3.89 1.86
C PRO A 87 31.37 -3.14 2.96
N GLY A 88 32.00 -3.88 3.87
CA GLY A 88 32.79 -3.33 4.98
C GLY A 88 31.97 -2.82 6.16
N GLN A 89 30.65 -3.03 6.19
CA GLN A 89 29.82 -2.78 7.37
C GLN A 89 29.55 -4.06 8.14
N ASP A 90 29.48 -3.93 9.46
CA ASP A 90 29.07 -5.03 10.34
C ASP A 90 27.62 -5.44 10.05
N LEU A 91 27.35 -6.74 10.15
CA LEU A 91 26.01 -7.31 9.95
C LEU A 91 25.06 -6.80 11.06
N PRO A 92 23.94 -6.14 10.71
CA PRO A 92 22.98 -5.67 11.70
C PRO A 92 22.30 -6.84 12.42
N GLU A 93 22.06 -6.67 13.71
CA GLU A 93 21.27 -7.62 14.49
C GLU A 93 19.78 -7.43 14.17
N VAL A 94 19.15 -8.47 13.62
CA VAL A 94 17.73 -8.51 13.26
C VAL A 94 17.10 -9.76 13.88
N ASP A 95 15.99 -9.58 14.59
CA ASP A 95 15.23 -10.69 15.17
C ASP A 95 14.19 -11.21 14.17
N PHE A 96 14.56 -12.23 13.38
CA PHE A 96 13.68 -12.83 12.36
C PHE A 96 12.43 -13.55 12.92
N VAL A 97 12.32 -13.69 14.24
CA VAL A 97 11.09 -14.18 14.88
C VAL A 97 10.01 -13.10 14.89
N SER A 98 10.38 -11.87 15.25
CA SER A 98 9.44 -10.74 15.36
C SER A 98 9.50 -9.75 14.20
N GLN A 99 10.57 -9.81 13.40
CA GLN A 99 10.89 -8.87 12.33
C GLN A 99 11.05 -9.59 10.99
N LEU A 100 10.93 -8.81 9.92
CA LEU A 100 11.10 -9.24 8.56
C LEU A 100 11.91 -8.18 7.81
N VAL A 101 12.88 -8.60 7.02
CA VAL A 101 13.59 -7.69 6.13
C VAL A 101 12.90 -7.71 4.79
N VAL A 102 12.36 -6.58 4.35
CA VAL A 102 11.79 -6.42 3.01
C VAL A 102 12.80 -5.72 2.12
N PHE A 103 12.76 -6.02 0.83
CA PHE A 103 13.59 -5.35 -0.17
C PHE A 103 12.77 -4.81 -1.32
N SER A 104 13.27 -3.75 -1.93
CA SER A 104 12.72 -3.14 -3.15
C SER A 104 13.85 -2.71 -4.08
N ARG A 105 13.68 -2.90 -5.38
CA ARG A 105 14.62 -2.53 -6.44
C ARG A 105 13.88 -2.28 -7.75
N ASN A 106 14.50 -1.51 -8.63
CA ASN A 106 14.04 -1.38 -9.99
C ASN A 106 14.67 -2.47 -10.87
N VAL A 107 13.86 -3.18 -11.64
CA VAL A 107 14.30 -4.29 -12.52
C VAL A 107 14.48 -3.85 -13.98
N ASN A 108 14.11 -2.62 -14.32
CA ASN A 108 14.14 -2.09 -15.68
C ASN A 108 15.24 -1.04 -15.88
N PHE A 109 15.51 -0.23 -14.84
CA PHE A 109 16.43 0.90 -14.90
C PHE A 109 17.31 0.96 -13.66
N TYR A 110 18.53 1.46 -13.83
CA TYR A 110 19.37 1.90 -12.72
C TYR A 110 18.81 3.23 -12.18
N ASN A 111 17.99 3.12 -11.15
CA ASN A 111 17.41 4.23 -10.41
C ASN A 111 17.71 4.02 -8.93
N ARG A 112 18.21 5.06 -8.24
CA ARG A 112 18.39 4.99 -6.80
C ARG A 112 17.03 4.85 -6.15
N THR A 113 16.90 3.87 -5.26
CA THR A 113 15.66 3.56 -4.56
C THR A 113 15.85 3.61 -3.05
N ALA A 114 14.82 4.04 -2.34
CA ALA A 114 14.76 4.01 -0.88
C ALA A 114 13.33 3.69 -0.43
N ILE A 115 13.18 2.70 0.44
CA ILE A 115 11.89 2.41 1.09
C ILE A 115 11.61 3.50 2.10
N PHE A 116 10.52 4.24 1.93
CA PHE A 116 10.16 5.36 2.81
C PHE A 116 8.93 5.06 3.67
N LYS A 117 8.11 4.09 3.27
CA LYS A 117 6.89 3.72 4.00
C LYS A 117 6.48 2.29 3.71
N VAL A 118 5.93 1.62 4.72
CA VAL A 118 5.26 0.33 4.57
C VAL A 118 3.90 0.39 5.24
N THR A 119 2.85 -0.02 4.54
CA THR A 119 1.48 -0.08 5.07
C THR A 119 0.95 -1.50 5.08
N LEU A 120 0.48 -1.96 6.23
CA LEU A 120 -0.20 -3.24 6.39
C LEU A 120 -1.70 -3.05 6.19
N LYS A 121 -2.25 -3.78 5.22
CA LYS A 121 -3.68 -3.79 4.91
C LYS A 121 -4.13 -5.23 4.66
N GLU A 122 -5.08 -5.72 5.46
CA GLU A 122 -5.63 -7.09 5.35
C GLU A 122 -4.55 -8.20 5.27
N GLY A 123 -3.46 -8.02 6.00
CA GLY A 123 -2.32 -8.93 6.00
C GLY A 123 -1.37 -8.80 4.80
N THR A 124 -1.53 -7.76 3.99
CA THR A 124 -0.61 -7.41 2.90
C THR A 124 0.21 -6.19 3.30
N ALA A 125 1.52 -6.33 3.37
CA ALA A 125 2.47 -5.23 3.55
C ALA A 125 2.77 -4.60 2.18
N GLU A 126 2.21 -3.43 1.94
CA GLU A 126 2.49 -2.60 0.78
C GLU A 126 3.75 -1.78 1.02
N VAL A 127 4.78 -2.06 0.22
CA VAL A 127 6.10 -1.42 0.30
C VAL A 127 6.14 -0.26 -0.68
N MET A 128 6.25 0.95 -0.13
CA MET A 128 6.39 2.18 -0.90
C MET A 128 7.86 2.60 -0.92
N ALA A 129 8.43 2.58 -2.12
CA ALA A 129 9.78 3.04 -2.39
C ALA A 129 9.76 4.31 -3.24
N MET A 130 10.69 5.21 -2.97
CA MET A 130 10.93 6.41 -3.75
C MET A 130 12.12 6.13 -4.67
N GLU A 131 11.93 6.35 -5.96
CA GLU A 131 12.96 6.13 -6.98
C GLU A 131 13.37 7.44 -7.65
N THR A 132 14.65 7.57 -8.00
CA THR A 132 15.12 8.65 -8.88
C THR A 132 14.73 8.36 -10.32
N MET A 133 14.24 9.33 -11.08
CA MET A 133 13.87 9.13 -12.49
C MET A 133 15.05 9.35 -13.45
N SER A 134 16.17 8.63 -13.25
CA SER A 134 17.35 8.74 -14.11
C SER A 134 17.22 7.96 -15.42
N ALA A 135 16.46 6.86 -15.42
CA ALA A 135 16.22 6.00 -16.58
C ALA A 135 17.50 5.49 -17.26
N MET A 136 18.58 5.32 -16.48
CA MET A 136 19.81 4.71 -16.99
C MET A 136 19.56 3.21 -17.20
N PRO A 137 20.08 2.61 -18.28
CA PRO A 137 19.98 1.17 -18.47
C PRO A 137 20.73 0.45 -17.35
N ILE A 138 20.24 -0.74 -16.98
CA ILE A 138 20.96 -1.63 -16.07
C ILE A 138 22.11 -2.26 -16.86
N GLU A 139 23.32 -2.11 -16.35
CA GLU A 139 24.52 -2.77 -16.88
C GLU A 139 24.91 -3.93 -15.95
N ASP A 140 25.76 -3.66 -14.96
CA ASP A 140 26.30 -4.68 -14.06
C ASP A 140 25.70 -4.63 -12.65
N THR A 141 25.06 -3.52 -12.28
CA THR A 141 24.52 -3.26 -10.94
C THR A 141 23.10 -2.72 -11.00
N VAL A 142 22.34 -2.99 -9.94
CA VAL A 142 21.04 -2.39 -9.66
C VAL A 142 21.08 -1.75 -8.28
N VAL A 143 20.25 -0.74 -8.03
CA VAL A 143 20.10 -0.23 -6.66
C VAL A 143 19.01 -1.04 -5.95
N MET A 144 19.33 -1.51 -4.75
CA MET A 144 18.41 -2.24 -3.89
C MET A 144 18.30 -1.55 -2.54
N ALA A 145 17.07 -1.36 -2.08
CA ALA A 145 16.74 -0.89 -0.75
C ALA A 145 16.28 -2.03 0.13
N LEU A 146 16.73 -2.04 1.39
CA LEU A 146 16.28 -2.93 2.45
C LEU A 146 15.58 -2.12 3.54
N ALA A 147 14.56 -2.70 4.17
CA ALA A 147 13.97 -2.16 5.38
C ALA A 147 13.56 -3.29 6.33
N VAL A 148 13.73 -3.05 7.63
CA VAL A 148 13.27 -3.95 8.69
C VAL A 148 11.89 -3.50 9.15
N ILE A 149 10.93 -4.42 9.10
CA ILE A 149 9.54 -4.19 9.55
C ILE A 149 9.12 -5.24 10.57
N PRO A 150 8.11 -4.97 11.40
CA PRO A 150 7.47 -6.01 12.21
C PRO A 150 6.85 -7.09 11.32
N ARG A 151 7.07 -8.36 11.65
CA ARG A 151 6.50 -9.52 10.94
C ARG A 151 5.02 -9.76 11.26
N ALA A 152 4.57 -9.28 12.42
CA ALA A 152 3.22 -9.54 12.92
C ALA A 152 2.14 -9.10 11.93
N GLY A 153 1.26 -10.03 11.56
CA GLY A 153 0.15 -9.78 10.64
C GLY A 153 0.52 -9.80 9.16
N VAL A 154 1.81 -9.82 8.78
CA VAL A 154 2.25 -9.87 7.38
C VAL A 154 2.09 -11.29 6.83
N ARG A 155 1.27 -11.43 5.78
CA ARG A 155 1.04 -12.66 5.02
C ARG A 155 1.47 -12.52 3.56
N PHE A 156 1.46 -11.30 3.06
CA PHE A 156 1.86 -10.96 1.71
C PHE A 156 2.67 -9.68 1.72
N ILE A 157 3.55 -9.51 0.74
CA ILE A 157 4.25 -8.27 0.45
C ILE A 157 3.88 -7.86 -0.97
N THR A 158 3.64 -6.58 -1.17
CA THR A 158 3.29 -6.04 -2.49
C THR A 158 4.05 -4.75 -2.77
N SER A 159 4.37 -4.50 -4.04
CA SER A 159 4.80 -3.20 -4.53
C SER A 159 4.30 -3.05 -5.96
N GLY A 160 3.46 -2.04 -6.22
CA GLY A 160 2.71 -1.96 -7.46
C GLY A 160 1.86 -3.22 -7.68
N ASP A 161 2.00 -3.84 -8.85
CA ASP A 161 1.23 -5.02 -9.28
C ASP A 161 1.84 -6.36 -8.82
N GLU A 162 3.05 -6.36 -8.25
CA GLU A 162 3.73 -7.57 -7.80
C GLU A 162 3.34 -7.93 -6.37
N ARG A 163 3.01 -9.22 -6.14
CA ARG A 163 2.65 -9.75 -4.81
C ARG A 163 3.39 -11.05 -4.50
N ILE A 164 3.98 -11.11 -3.32
CA ILE A 164 4.75 -12.26 -2.81
C ILE A 164 4.12 -12.76 -1.52
N ALA A 165 4.00 -14.07 -1.36
CA ALA A 165 3.52 -14.69 -0.13
C ALA A 165 4.66 -14.82 0.89
N VAL A 166 4.37 -14.48 2.14
CA VAL A 166 5.27 -14.69 3.28
C VAL A 166 4.78 -15.93 4.04
N PRO A 167 5.61 -16.98 4.18
CA PRO A 167 5.26 -18.20 4.89
C PRO A 167 5.23 -18.03 6.41
#